data_AF-A0A2D6S5Q4-F1
#
_entry.id   AF-A0A2D6S5Q4-F1
#
_cell.length_a   1.000
_cell.length_b   1.000
_cell.length_c   1.000
_cell.angle_alpha   90.00
_cell.angle_beta   90.00
_cell.angle_gamma   90.00
#
_symmetry.space_group_name_H-M   'P 1'
#
loop_
_entity.id
_entity.type
_entity.pdbx_description
1 polymer ?
#
loop_
_entity_poly.entity_id
_entity_poly.type
_entity_poly.pdbx_seq_one_letter_code
_entity_poly.pdbx_strand_id
1 'polypeptide(L)'
;MLFRENALTPNEVKYYVDLFDQDRQKWDRPNLWYPFCTYQTRNCHALVTSPEFDRLLRHANIFPLIEFQGDQPASPNSVSAI
;
A
#
# COMPACT_ATOMS: atom_id res chain seq x y z
N MET A 1 12.10 12.70 6.00
CA MET A 1 11.13 12.21 5.02
C MET A 1 11.92 11.70 3.83
N LEU A 2 11.88 10.40 3.53
CA LEU A 2 12.58 9.83 2.38
C LEU A 2 11.64 9.89 1.17
N PHE A 3 11.94 10.73 0.20
CA PHE A 3 11.26 10.74 -1.10
C PHE A 3 12.17 10.03 -2.12
N ARG A 4 11.65 8.99 -2.78
CA ARG A 4 12.36 8.30 -3.87
C ARG A 4 11.66 8.58 -5.18
N GLU A 5 12.27 9.40 -6.01
CA GLU A 5 11.84 9.60 -7.38
C GLU A 5 12.07 8.32 -8.20
N ASN A 6 11.20 8.09 -9.19
CA ASN A 6 11.32 6.98 -10.15
C ASN A 6 11.43 5.59 -9.48
N ALA A 7 10.77 5.39 -8.34
CA ALA A 7 10.71 4.07 -7.69
C ALA A 7 10.03 3.02 -8.59
N LEU A 8 9.09 3.47 -9.42
CA LEU A 8 8.41 2.71 -10.46
C LEU A 8 8.59 3.43 -11.80
N THR A 9 8.63 2.66 -12.88
CA THR A 9 8.53 3.20 -14.25
C THR A 9 7.11 3.72 -14.54
N PRO A 10 6.92 4.59 -15.54
CA PRO A 10 5.59 5.07 -15.92
C PRO A 10 4.60 3.94 -16.28
N ASN A 11 5.10 2.85 -16.88
CA ASN A 11 4.28 1.69 -17.22
C ASN A 11 3.83 0.91 -15.98
N GLU A 12 4.70 0.77 -14.99
CA GLU A 12 4.34 0.16 -13.71
C GLU A 12 3.34 1.01 -12.94
N VAL A 13 3.52 2.32 -12.92
CA VAL A 13 2.52 3.24 -12.34
C VAL A 13 1.17 3.05 -13.01
N LYS A 14 1.12 3.06 -14.35
CA LYS A 14 -0.11 2.83 -15.09
C LYS A 14 -0.74 1.48 -14.72
N TYR A 15 0.05 0.41 -14.70
CA TYR A 15 -0.42 -0.92 -14.35
C TYR A 15 -1.08 -0.97 -12.97
N TYR A 16 -0.46 -0.39 -11.94
CA TYR A 16 -1.02 -0.42 -10.59
C TYR A 16 -2.24 0.51 -10.42
N VAL A 17 -2.32 1.62 -11.17
CA VAL A 17 -3.53 2.46 -11.22
C VAL A 17 -4.67 1.70 -11.87
N ASP A 18 -4.43 1.05 -13.02
CA ASP A 18 -5.45 0.24 -13.69
C ASP A 18 -5.93 -0.91 -12.77
N LEU A 19 -5.00 -1.57 -12.07
CA LEU A 19 -5.31 -2.64 -11.11
C LEU A 19 -6.16 -2.12 -9.95
N PHE A 20 -5.83 -0.95 -9.40
CA PHE A 20 -6.60 -0.29 -8.34
C PHE A 20 -8.04 -0.02 -8.79
N ASP A 21 -8.22 0.58 -9.97
CA ASP A 21 -9.55 0.92 -10.47
C ASP A 21 -10.38 -0.32 -10.81
N GLN A 22 -9.75 -1.36 -11.36
CA GLN A 22 -10.40 -2.65 -11.62
C GLN A 22 -10.83 -3.35 -10.33
N ASP A 23 -9.97 -3.37 -9.30
CA ASP A 23 -10.30 -3.95 -8.00
C ASP A 23 -11.49 -3.23 -7.35
N ARG A 24 -11.47 -1.89 -7.39
CA ARG A 24 -12.56 -1.05 -6.90
C ARG A 24 -13.86 -1.31 -7.63
N GLN A 25 -13.84 -1.33 -8.96
CA GLN A 25 -15.04 -1.59 -9.75
C GLN A 25 -15.60 -2.99 -9.52
N LYS A 26 -14.73 -3.99 -9.38
CA LYS A 26 -15.13 -5.39 -9.20
C LYS A 26 -15.67 -5.67 -7.80
N TRP A 27 -15.08 -5.05 -6.78
CA TRP A 27 -15.33 -5.36 -5.37
C TRP A 27 -15.98 -4.23 -4.59
N ASP A 28 -16.71 -3.33 -5.27
CA ASP A 28 -17.39 -2.12 -4.74
C ASP A 28 -18.37 -2.44 -3.60
N ARG A 29 -17.82 -2.83 -2.46
CA ARG A 29 -18.50 -3.29 -1.25
C ARG A 29 -17.87 -2.55 -0.08
N PRO A 30 -18.66 -1.94 0.81
CA PRO A 30 -18.14 -1.13 1.90
C PRO A 30 -17.19 -1.85 2.87
N ASN A 31 -17.27 -3.18 2.96
CA ASN A 31 -16.38 -4.00 3.79
C ASN A 31 -14.99 -4.22 3.17
N LEU A 32 -14.82 -3.96 1.87
CA LEU A 32 -13.55 -4.03 1.16
C LEU A 32 -13.06 -2.62 0.84
N TRP A 33 -13.89 -1.83 0.18
CA TRP A 33 -13.61 -0.44 -0.20
C TRP A 33 -14.30 0.53 0.76
N TYR A 34 -13.56 0.95 1.80
CA TYR A 34 -14.08 1.76 2.89
C TYR A 34 -13.76 3.25 2.70
N PRO A 35 -14.70 4.18 2.97
CA PRO A 35 -14.43 5.62 2.99
C PRO A 35 -13.32 5.98 3.98
N PHE A 36 -12.34 6.74 3.53
CA PHE A 36 -11.26 7.24 4.36
C PHE A 36 -11.24 8.77 4.30
N CYS A 37 -11.59 9.40 5.42
CA CYS A 37 -11.82 10.84 5.46
C CYS A 37 -12.86 11.28 4.41
N THR A 38 -12.81 12.54 3.97
CA THR A 38 -13.83 13.15 3.11
C THR A 38 -13.76 12.73 1.64
N TYR A 39 -12.56 12.47 1.11
CA TYR A 39 -12.35 12.33 -0.35
C TYR A 39 -11.61 11.07 -0.77
N GLN A 40 -11.19 10.24 0.19
CA GLN A 40 -10.42 9.04 -0.12
C GLN A 40 -11.26 7.79 0.15
N THR A 41 -10.91 6.72 -0.54
CA THR A 41 -11.39 5.37 -0.25
C THR A 41 -10.18 4.47 -0.20
N ARG A 42 -10.24 3.42 0.63
CA ARG A 42 -9.14 2.48 0.79
C ARG A 42 -9.63 1.05 0.78
N ASN A 43 -8.79 0.15 0.29
CA ASN A 43 -8.95 -1.28 0.44
C ASN A 43 -7.82 -1.84 1.30
N CYS A 44 -8.13 -2.20 2.55
CA CYS A 44 -7.17 -2.82 3.48
C CYS A 44 -6.96 -4.33 3.21
N HIS A 45 -7.76 -4.90 2.31
CA HIS A 45 -7.70 -6.31 1.90
C HIS A 45 -7.24 -6.44 0.44
N ALA A 46 -6.49 -5.46 -0.08
CA ALA A 46 -6.06 -5.43 -1.47
C ALA A 46 -5.28 -6.71 -1.88
N LEU A 47 -4.51 -7.32 -0.97
CA LEU A 47 -3.81 -8.59 -1.25
C LEU A 47 -4.74 -9.81 -1.34
N VAL A 48 -5.97 -9.71 -0.81
CA VAL A 48 -6.99 -10.75 -0.94
C VAL A 48 -7.76 -10.58 -2.24
N THR A 49 -8.11 -9.35 -2.59
CA THR A 49 -8.97 -9.05 -3.74
C THR A 49 -8.19 -8.91 -5.06
N SER A 50 -6.92 -8.50 -4.97
CA SER A 50 -5.94 -8.33 -6.04
C SER A 50 -4.51 -8.69 -5.56
N PRO A 51 -4.16 -9.98 -5.46
CA PRO A 51 -2.86 -10.45 -4.98
C PRO A 51 -1.65 -9.90 -5.74
N GLU A 52 -1.84 -9.39 -6.95
CA GLU A 52 -0.81 -8.74 -7.78
C GLU A 52 -0.14 -7.55 -7.10
N PHE A 53 -0.81 -6.90 -6.14
CA PHE A 53 -0.21 -5.86 -5.30
C PHE A 53 0.96 -6.37 -4.43
N ASP A 54 1.10 -7.68 -4.19
CA ASP A 54 2.28 -8.24 -3.50
C ASP A 54 3.58 -7.90 -4.25
N ARG A 55 3.53 -7.83 -5.59
CA ARG A 55 4.68 -7.44 -6.42
C ARG A 55 5.10 -5.99 -6.20
N LEU A 56 4.16 -5.10 -5.89
CA LEU A 56 4.45 -3.71 -5.57
C LEU A 56 5.19 -3.61 -4.24
N LEU A 57 4.71 -4.35 -3.23
CA LEU A 57 5.32 -4.38 -1.89
C LEU A 57 6.74 -4.97 -1.93
N ARG A 58 6.96 -6.01 -2.74
CA ARG A 58 8.26 -6.67 -2.92
C ARG A 58 9.12 -6.07 -4.02
N HIS A 59 8.72 -4.93 -4.59
CA HIS A 59 9.45 -4.31 -5.67
C HIS A 59 10.87 -3.93 -5.23
N ALA A 60 11.89 -4.21 -6.05
CA ALA A 60 13.30 -4.05 -5.67
C ALA A 60 13.67 -2.62 -5.24
N ASN A 61 12.96 -1.62 -5.75
CA ASN A 61 13.16 -0.22 -5.37
C ASN A 61 12.32 0.24 -4.16
N ILE A 62 11.37 -0.57 -3.70
CA ILE A 62 10.43 -0.24 -2.61
C ILE A 62 10.73 -1.07 -1.37
N PHE A 63 10.89 -2.39 -1.53
CA PHE A 63 11.05 -3.32 -0.42
C PHE A 63 12.20 -2.96 0.54
N PRO A 64 13.40 -2.56 0.07
CA PRO A 64 14.47 -2.14 0.98
C PRO A 64 14.12 -0.91 1.83
N LEU A 65 13.23 -0.04 1.35
CA LEU A 65 12.78 1.15 2.10
C LEU A 65 11.79 0.76 3.20
N ILE A 66 10.97 -0.27 2.96
CA ILE A 66 10.03 -0.81 3.93
C ILE A 66 10.81 -1.52 5.05
N GLU A 67 11.76 -2.38 4.69
CA GLU A 67 12.55 -3.12 5.68
C GLU A 67 13.45 -2.22 6.51
N PHE A 68 14.03 -1.16 5.93
CA PHE A 68 14.87 -0.21 6.66
C PHE A 68 14.12 0.51 7.80
N GLN A 69 12.79 0.62 7.72
CA GLN A 69 11.99 1.16 8.82
C GLN A 69 11.75 0.15 9.96
N GLY A 70 11.83 -1.16 9.69
CA GLY A 70 11.62 -2.21 10.69
C GLY A 70 12.80 -2.41 11.65
N ASP A 71 14.01 -2.01 11.25
CA ASP A 71 15.24 -2.15 12.05
C ASP A 71 15.55 -0.94 12.94
N GLN A 72 14.66 0.05 13.02
CA GLN A 72 14.80 1.11 14.00
C GLN A 72 14.42 0.58 15.39
N PRO A 73 15.27 0.72 16.43
CA PRO A 73 14.94 0.26 17.77
C PRO A 73 13.66 0.96 18.24
N ALA A 74 12.74 0.19 18.82
CA ALA A 74 11.53 0.73 19.41
C ALA A 74 11.89 1.87 20.37
N SER A 75 11.27 3.03 20.17
CA SER A 75 11.38 4.14 21.12
C SER A 75 10.95 3.65 22.51
N PRO A 76 11.71 3.91 23.58
CA PRO A 76 11.42 3.38 24.92
C PRO A 76 10.08 3.83 25.53
N ASN A 77 9.30 4.67 24.84
CA ASN A 77 8.03 5.22 25.29
C ASN A 77 6.79 4.67 24.57
N SER A 78 6.90 3.58 23.81
CA SER A 78 5.71 2.91 23.25
C SER A 78 5.01 2.08 24.34
N VAL A 79 4.28 2.76 25.22
CA VAL A 79 3.40 2.12 26.19
C VAL A 79 2.35 1.32 25.43
N SER A 80 2.26 0.03 25.76
CA SER A 80 1.22 -0.90 25.34
C SER A 80 -0.15 -0.33 25.69
N ALA A 81 -0.97 -0.08 24.67
CA ALA A 81 -2.41 0.01 24.84
C ALA A 81 -2.97 -1.37 24.52
N ILE A 82 -3.52 -2.00 25.55
CA ILE A 82 -4.31 -3.22 25.51
C ILE A 82 -5.58 -2.96 24.68
#